data_AF-A0A8J7X1F5-F1
#
_entry.id   AF-A0A8J7X1F5-F1
#
_cell.length_a   1.000
_cell.length_b   1.000
_cell.length_c   1.000
_cell.angle_alpha   90.00
_cell.angle_beta   90.00
_cell.angle_gamma   90.00
#
_symmetry.space_group_name_H-M   'P 1'
#
loop_
_entity.id
_entity.type
_entity.pdbx_description
1 polymer ?
#
loop_
_entity_poly.entity_id
_entity_poly.type
_entity_poly.pdbx_seq_one_letter_code
_entity_poly.pdbx_strand_id
1 'polypeptide(L)'
;RENGVKRKICGLLVFSLASILGYVIFDLKALSGSEAMFPLFSGLFGISAIVYSLNQAEIKIPQRPYSRYEVGSQGLFAGFVGTLGGLTVGFLPAMSPSQIGIIFSGLYGSTTVGFLTAVSATNTADAIYSLVSLTAIGKGRSGVSEMLASIMELNTESLGLLTSGICSTTMFIYVLHIYCGKKLIKHYNKIGYKKLSTIVLFIIVTLVYLLTGFLGLYILFVSSMTGLTAVYSGVSRTHLMGVIIFPTLTYII
;
A
#
# COMPACT_ATOMS: atom_id res chain seq x y z
N ARG A 1 12.45 -10.38 -8.95
CA ARG A 1 13.55 -11.37 -9.02
C ARG A 1 14.87 -10.64 -8.86
N GLU A 2 15.50 -10.75 -7.69
CA GLU A 2 16.83 -10.18 -7.43
C GLU A 2 17.90 -11.16 -7.90
N ASN A 3 18.28 -11.04 -9.17
CA ASN A 3 19.29 -11.91 -9.75
C ASN A 3 20.68 -11.35 -9.36
N GLY A 4 21.44 -12.11 -8.56
CA GLY A 4 22.81 -11.80 -8.18
C GLY A 4 23.01 -11.55 -6.68
N VAL A 5 24.14 -12.03 -6.14
CA VAL A 5 24.52 -11.90 -4.71
C VAL A 5 24.54 -10.44 -4.25
N LYS A 6 25.04 -9.53 -5.10
CA LYS A 6 25.06 -8.08 -4.80
C LYS A 6 23.66 -7.52 -4.52
N ARG A 7 22.65 -7.88 -5.32
CA ARG A 7 21.28 -7.39 -5.12
C ARG A 7 20.65 -7.95 -3.85
N LYS A 8 20.92 -9.21 -3.51
CA LYS A 8 20.47 -9.80 -2.25
C LYS A 8 21.06 -9.10 -1.03
N ILE A 9 22.36 -8.78 -1.07
CA ILE A 9 23.03 -8.02 0.00
C ILE A 9 22.44 -6.60 0.10
N CYS A 10 22.27 -5.90 -1.02
CA CYS A 10 21.61 -4.60 -1.01
C CYS A 10 20.19 -4.67 -0.44
N GLY A 11 19.42 -5.70 -0.79
CA GLY A 11 18.07 -5.93 -0.27
C GLY A 11 18.08 -6.13 1.24
N LEU A 12 19.00 -6.94 1.75
CA LEU A 12 19.21 -7.14 3.18
C LEU A 12 19.58 -5.84 3.90
N LEU A 13 20.52 -5.05 3.34
CA LEU A 13 20.91 -3.76 3.93
C LEU A 13 19.75 -2.77 3.95
N VAL A 14 18.98 -2.68 2.87
CA VAL A 14 17.77 -1.83 2.81
C VAL A 14 16.73 -2.28 3.83
N PHE A 15 16.52 -3.60 3.97
CA PHE A 15 15.63 -4.15 4.99
C PHE A 15 16.10 -3.77 6.40
N SER A 16 17.39 -3.98 6.71
CA SER A 16 17.97 -3.62 8.01
C SER A 16 17.85 -2.14 8.31
N LEU A 17 18.15 -1.26 7.34
CA LEU A 17 17.99 0.19 7.48
C LEU A 17 16.54 0.58 7.77
N ALA A 18 15.59 0.00 7.02
CA ALA A 18 14.17 0.24 7.24
C ALA A 18 13.71 -0.27 8.61
N SER A 19 14.18 -1.45 9.03
CA SER A 19 13.86 -2.02 10.35
C SER A 19 14.38 -1.18 11.51
N ILE A 20 15.62 -0.68 11.43
CA ILE A 20 16.18 0.23 12.45
C ILE A 20 15.38 1.53 12.49
N LEU A 21 15.08 2.11 11.32
CA LEU A 21 14.26 3.33 11.24
C LEU A 21 12.90 3.14 11.93
N GLY A 22 12.21 2.04 11.62
CA GLY A 22 10.92 1.72 12.22
C GLY A 22 11.01 1.55 13.73
N TYR A 23 11.99 0.78 14.20
CA TYR A 23 12.21 0.56 15.62
C TYR A 23 12.43 1.87 16.37
N VAL A 24 13.33 2.73 15.88
CA VAL A 24 13.60 4.04 16.50
C VAL A 24 12.35 4.91 16.52
N ILE A 25 11.60 5.01 15.41
CA ILE A 25 10.42 5.87 15.34
C ILE A 25 9.32 5.42 16.31
N PHE A 26 9.05 4.12 16.39
CA PHE A 26 8.02 3.60 17.29
C PHE A 26 8.47 3.60 18.76
N ASP A 27 9.77 3.44 19.04
CA ASP A 27 10.31 3.47 20.40
C ASP A 27 10.41 4.89 20.98
N LEU A 28 10.64 5.90 20.14
CA LEU A 28 10.68 7.31 20.55
C LEU A 28 9.38 7.79 21.22
N LYS A 29 8.23 7.14 20.94
CA LYS A 29 6.88 7.47 21.47
C LYS A 29 6.50 8.95 21.36
N ALA A 30 7.16 9.70 20.49
CA ALA A 30 6.94 11.13 20.28
C ALA A 30 5.66 11.41 19.49
N LEU A 31 5.19 10.43 18.71
CA LEU A 31 3.93 10.38 18.00
C LEU A 31 3.26 9.05 18.34
N SER A 32 1.92 8.98 18.30
CA SER A 32 1.25 7.69 18.36
C SER A 32 1.64 6.83 17.15
N GLY A 33 1.56 5.50 17.30
CA GLY A 33 1.94 4.59 16.23
C GLY A 33 1.17 4.84 14.92
N SER A 34 -0.11 5.20 15.03
CA SER A 34 -0.96 5.55 13.88
C SER A 34 -0.57 6.88 13.23
N GLU A 35 -0.25 7.90 14.03
CA GLU A 35 0.21 9.19 13.51
C GLU A 35 1.57 9.08 12.81
N ALA A 36 2.49 8.28 13.35
CA ALA A 36 3.81 8.07 12.76
C ALA A 36 3.74 7.34 11.40
N MET A 37 2.73 6.51 11.16
CA MET A 37 2.58 5.73 9.93
C MET A 37 2.47 6.61 8.68
N PHE A 38 1.72 7.72 8.76
CA PHE A 38 1.47 8.59 7.60
C PHE A 38 2.74 9.24 7.04
N PRO A 39 3.58 9.97 7.81
CA PRO A 39 4.84 10.52 7.32
C PRO A 39 5.85 9.43 6.96
N LEU A 40 5.87 8.32 7.68
CA LEU A 40 6.78 7.21 7.43
C LEU A 40 6.53 6.57 6.05
N PHE A 41 5.28 6.18 5.76
CA PHE A 41 4.92 5.56 4.49
C PHE A 41 4.94 6.54 3.32
N SER A 42 4.45 7.77 3.55
CA SER A 42 4.50 8.83 2.55
C SER A 42 5.93 9.09 2.10
N GLY A 43 6.92 9.08 3.00
CA GLY A 43 8.31 9.25 2.61
C GLY A 43 8.93 8.00 1.97
N LEU A 44 8.80 6.83 2.61
CA LEU A 44 9.37 5.57 2.11
C LEU A 44 8.92 5.23 0.69
N PHE A 45 7.64 5.41 0.37
CA PHE A 45 7.05 4.95 -0.89
C PHE A 45 6.56 6.06 -1.81
N GLY A 46 6.07 7.17 -1.26
CA GLY A 46 5.48 8.27 -2.02
C GLY A 46 6.53 9.27 -2.51
N ILE A 47 7.12 10.04 -1.59
CA ILE A 47 8.10 11.09 -1.88
C ILE A 47 9.34 10.51 -2.53
N SER A 48 9.86 9.37 -2.05
CA SER A 48 10.98 8.69 -2.69
C SER A 48 10.73 8.39 -4.17
N ALA A 49 9.51 7.96 -4.52
CA ALA A 49 9.12 7.67 -5.90
C ALA A 49 8.97 8.95 -6.74
N ILE A 50 8.37 10.00 -6.16
CA ILE A 50 8.17 11.30 -6.81
C ILE A 50 9.52 11.98 -7.07
N VAL A 51 10.41 12.02 -6.07
CA VAL A 51 11.75 12.62 -6.20
C VAL A 51 12.56 11.85 -7.25
N TYR A 52 12.54 10.52 -7.19
CA TYR A 52 13.20 9.70 -8.21
C TYR A 52 12.65 9.98 -9.61
N SER A 53 11.33 10.08 -9.78
CA SER A 53 10.72 10.27 -11.09
C SER A 53 10.89 11.69 -11.65
N LEU A 54 10.94 12.71 -10.79
CA LEU A 54 11.24 14.09 -11.19
C LEU A 54 12.66 14.26 -11.76
N ASN A 55 13.59 13.42 -11.29
CA ASN A 55 14.97 13.36 -11.77
C ASN A 55 15.14 12.56 -13.06
N GLN A 56 14.08 11.91 -13.56
CA GLN A 56 14.10 11.19 -14.83
C GLN A 56 13.60 12.07 -15.98
N ALA A 57 14.06 11.76 -17.19
CA ALA A 57 13.51 12.36 -18.39
C ALA A 57 12.02 12.02 -18.53
N GLU A 58 11.21 12.99 -18.96
CA GLU A 58 9.77 12.79 -19.12
C GLU A 58 9.51 11.85 -20.31
N ILE A 59 9.11 10.61 -20.01
CA ILE A 59 8.69 9.64 -21.02
C ILE A 59 7.19 9.79 -21.22
N LYS A 60 6.76 10.20 -22.42
CA LYS A 60 5.34 10.16 -22.79
C LYS A 60 4.91 8.70 -22.95
N ILE A 61 4.18 8.19 -21.97
CA ILE A 61 3.55 6.87 -22.06
C ILE A 61 2.32 7.00 -22.98
N PRO A 62 2.27 6.29 -24.12
CA PRO A 62 1.13 6.36 -25.03
C PRO A 62 -0.13 5.83 -24.33
N GLN A 63 -1.09 6.71 -24.07
CA GLN A 63 -2.38 6.31 -23.50
C GLN A 63 -3.32 5.85 -24.62
N ARG A 64 -3.85 4.63 -24.48
CA ARG A 64 -4.88 4.11 -25.39
C ARG A 64 -6.26 4.42 -24.80
N PRO A 65 -7.08 5.29 -25.42
CA PRO A 65 -8.37 5.70 -24.85
C PRO A 65 -9.41 4.57 -24.73
N TYR A 66 -9.16 3.42 -25.39
CA TYR A 66 -10.07 2.28 -25.43
C TYR A 66 -9.33 0.94 -25.27
N SER A 67 -8.48 0.80 -24.26
CA SER A 67 -8.01 -0.53 -23.86
C SER A 67 -9.09 -1.26 -23.07
N ARG A 68 -9.79 -2.22 -23.69
CA ARG A 68 -10.52 -3.25 -22.95
C ARG A 68 -9.53 -4.33 -22.56
N TYR A 69 -9.37 -4.55 -21.27
CA TYR A 69 -8.66 -5.71 -20.75
C TYR A 69 -9.71 -6.76 -20.40
N GLU A 70 -9.67 -7.88 -21.11
CA GLU A 70 -10.50 -9.03 -20.77
C GLU A 70 -9.78 -9.86 -19.70
N VAL A 71 -10.50 -10.16 -18.62
CA VAL A 71 -10.02 -11.04 -17.58
C VAL A 71 -10.28 -12.47 -18.05
N GLY A 72 -9.26 -13.10 -18.63
CA GLY A 72 -9.32 -14.52 -19.01
C GLY A 72 -9.38 -15.45 -17.79
N SER A 73 -9.46 -16.76 -18.04
CA SER A 73 -9.49 -17.81 -17.01
C SER A 73 -8.34 -17.70 -16.00
N GLN A 74 -7.13 -17.37 -16.48
CA GLN A 74 -5.96 -17.14 -15.63
C GLN A 74 -6.15 -15.95 -14.68
N GLY A 75 -6.79 -14.87 -15.15
CA GLY A 75 -7.09 -13.71 -14.33
C GLY A 75 -8.16 -14.01 -13.28
N LEU A 76 -9.19 -14.80 -13.63
CA LEU A 76 -10.20 -15.28 -12.68
C LEU A 76 -9.56 -16.17 -11.60
N PHE A 77 -8.70 -17.09 -11.99
CA PHE A 77 -7.95 -17.93 -11.04
C PHE A 77 -7.04 -17.10 -10.15
N ALA A 78 -6.34 -16.10 -10.71
CA ALA A 78 -5.54 -15.15 -9.94
C ALA A 78 -6.39 -14.37 -8.93
N GLY A 79 -7.62 -13.98 -9.32
CA GLY A 79 -8.58 -13.35 -8.43
C GLY A 79 -8.98 -14.25 -7.27
N PHE A 80 -9.31 -15.52 -7.54
CA PHE A 80 -9.62 -16.49 -6.50
C PHE A 80 -8.47 -16.70 -5.51
N VAL A 81 -7.25 -16.91 -6.03
CA VAL A 81 -6.03 -17.03 -5.22
C VAL A 81 -5.77 -15.74 -4.42
N GLY A 82 -6.01 -14.58 -5.02
CA GLY A 82 -5.91 -13.28 -4.36
C GLY A 82 -6.89 -13.13 -3.22
N THR A 83 -8.15 -13.56 -3.38
CA THR A 83 -9.16 -13.58 -2.32
C THR A 83 -8.72 -14.44 -1.14
N LEU A 84 -8.20 -15.66 -1.40
CA LEU A 84 -7.62 -16.49 -0.35
C LEU A 84 -6.41 -15.82 0.33
N GLY A 85 -5.61 -15.07 -0.43
CA GLY A 85 -4.55 -14.22 0.11
C GLY A 85 -5.06 -13.09 0.99
N GLY A 86 -6.29 -12.61 0.79
CA GLY A 86 -6.91 -11.65 1.71
C GLY A 86 -7.00 -12.18 3.14
N LEU A 87 -7.23 -13.49 3.31
CA LEU A 87 -7.20 -14.11 4.64
C LEU A 87 -5.81 -13.95 5.26
N THR A 88 -4.75 -14.20 4.50
CA THR A 88 -3.41 -14.12 5.05
C THR A 88 -3.02 -12.68 5.40
N VAL A 89 -3.44 -11.64 4.65
CA VAL A 89 -3.29 -10.23 5.09
C VAL A 89 -4.07 -9.97 6.37
N GLY A 90 -5.34 -10.39 6.40
CA GLY A 90 -6.23 -10.11 7.52
C GLY A 90 -5.73 -10.70 8.84
N PHE A 91 -5.00 -11.82 8.78
CA PHE A 91 -4.47 -12.49 9.97
C PHE A 91 -3.00 -12.16 10.28
N LEU A 92 -2.13 -11.96 9.28
CA LEU A 92 -0.69 -11.71 9.47
C LEU A 92 -0.38 -10.20 9.47
N PRO A 93 0.17 -9.65 10.57
CA PRO A 93 0.57 -8.25 10.60
C PRO A 93 1.68 -7.95 9.59
N ALA A 94 1.74 -6.70 9.12
CA ALA A 94 2.78 -6.16 8.24
C ALA A 94 2.86 -6.74 6.81
N MET A 95 1.89 -7.57 6.39
CA MET A 95 1.80 -8.06 5.02
C MET A 95 0.99 -7.10 4.14
N SER A 96 1.49 -6.79 2.94
CA SER A 96 0.74 -5.97 1.96
C SER A 96 0.11 -6.83 0.86
N PRO A 97 -1.00 -6.39 0.24
CA PRO A 97 -1.59 -7.08 -0.90
C PRO A 97 -0.59 -7.34 -2.05
N SER A 98 0.35 -6.41 -2.26
CA SER A 98 1.43 -6.57 -3.25
C SER A 98 2.43 -7.67 -2.91
N GLN A 99 2.77 -7.86 -1.63
CA GLN A 99 3.63 -8.96 -1.19
C GLN A 99 2.97 -10.31 -1.44
N ILE A 100 1.68 -10.41 -1.13
CA ILE A 100 0.89 -11.61 -1.38
C ILE A 100 0.79 -11.90 -2.86
N GLY A 101 0.52 -10.89 -3.69
CA GLY A 101 0.56 -11.03 -5.14
C GLY A 101 1.91 -11.57 -5.62
N ILE A 102 3.04 -11.14 -5.03
CA ILE A 102 4.36 -11.68 -5.38
C ILE A 102 4.49 -13.14 -4.95
N ILE A 103 4.14 -13.47 -3.69
CA ILE A 103 4.26 -14.84 -3.14
C ILE A 103 3.41 -15.83 -3.93
N PHE A 104 2.18 -15.44 -4.27
CA PHE A 104 1.23 -16.30 -4.98
C PHE A 104 1.32 -16.21 -6.50
N SER A 105 2.15 -15.31 -7.07
CA SER A 105 2.37 -15.24 -8.52
C SER A 105 2.89 -16.55 -9.13
N GLY A 106 3.50 -17.44 -8.33
CA GLY A 106 3.88 -18.78 -8.76
C GLY A 106 2.70 -19.69 -9.10
N LEU A 107 1.51 -19.42 -8.53
CA LEU A 107 0.31 -20.25 -8.72
C LEU A 107 -0.47 -19.87 -9.97
N TYR A 108 -0.65 -18.58 -10.23
CA TYR A 108 -1.44 -18.08 -11.36
C TYR A 108 -0.59 -17.51 -12.49
N GLY A 109 0.73 -17.51 -12.38
CA GLY A 109 1.67 -16.98 -13.37
C GLY A 109 1.96 -15.49 -13.22
N SER A 110 3.06 -15.04 -13.83
CA SER A 110 3.60 -13.68 -13.67
C SER A 110 3.08 -12.68 -14.72
N THR A 111 1.82 -12.84 -15.16
CA THR A 111 1.20 -11.87 -16.08
C THR A 111 0.78 -10.60 -15.35
N THR A 112 0.88 -9.45 -16.02
CA THR A 112 0.47 -8.17 -15.44
C THR A 112 -1.00 -8.17 -15.04
N VAL A 113 -1.86 -8.78 -15.86
CA VAL A 113 -3.29 -8.92 -15.58
C VAL A 113 -3.51 -9.79 -14.35
N GLY A 114 -2.91 -11.00 -14.30
CA GLY A 114 -3.05 -11.89 -13.15
C GLY A 114 -2.56 -11.25 -11.86
N PHE A 115 -1.40 -10.58 -11.89
CA PHE A 115 -0.88 -9.87 -10.72
C PHE A 115 -1.81 -8.74 -10.26
N LEU A 116 -2.28 -7.90 -11.18
CA LEU A 116 -3.17 -6.80 -10.84
C LEU A 116 -4.51 -7.30 -10.31
N THR A 117 -5.07 -8.36 -10.92
CA THR A 117 -6.31 -8.98 -10.46
C THR A 117 -6.15 -9.62 -9.08
N ALA A 118 -5.07 -10.36 -8.83
CA ALA A 118 -4.79 -10.96 -7.53
C ALA A 118 -4.63 -9.90 -6.42
N VAL A 119 -3.78 -8.87 -6.64
CA VAL A 119 -3.56 -7.79 -5.67
C VAL A 119 -4.86 -7.03 -5.37
N SER A 120 -5.68 -6.77 -6.40
CA SER A 120 -6.97 -6.11 -6.22
C SER A 120 -7.94 -6.99 -5.43
N ALA A 121 -8.02 -8.29 -5.74
CA ALA A 121 -8.85 -9.24 -5.01
C ALA A 121 -8.40 -9.38 -3.55
N THR A 122 -7.09 -9.46 -3.29
CA THR A 122 -6.51 -9.48 -1.94
C THR A 122 -6.88 -8.23 -1.15
N ASN A 123 -6.78 -7.04 -1.74
CA ASN A 123 -7.11 -5.79 -1.05
C ASN A 123 -8.61 -5.68 -0.72
N THR A 124 -9.49 -6.09 -1.63
CA THR A 124 -10.94 -6.11 -1.37
C THR A 124 -11.31 -7.17 -0.32
N ALA A 125 -10.69 -8.34 -0.40
CA ALA A 125 -10.92 -9.41 0.56
C ALA A 125 -10.40 -9.04 1.96
N ASP A 126 -9.25 -8.38 2.07
CA ASP A 126 -8.69 -7.85 3.32
C ASP A 126 -9.68 -6.90 4.03
N ALA A 127 -10.37 -6.01 3.30
CA ALA A 127 -11.38 -5.14 3.89
C ALA A 127 -12.52 -5.92 4.58
N ILE A 128 -12.98 -7.01 3.97
CA ILE A 128 -14.04 -7.88 4.54
C ILE A 128 -13.46 -8.69 5.70
N TYR A 129 -12.30 -9.33 5.52
CA TYR A 129 -11.68 -10.15 6.54
C TYR A 129 -11.19 -9.36 7.75
N SER A 130 -10.85 -8.09 7.58
CA SER A 130 -10.54 -7.18 8.68
C SER A 130 -11.76 -6.97 9.59
N LEU A 131 -12.99 -6.93 9.04
CA LEU A 131 -14.22 -6.89 9.85
C LEU A 131 -14.51 -8.24 10.51
N VAL A 132 -14.32 -9.33 9.78
CA VAL A 132 -14.48 -10.69 10.33
C VAL A 132 -13.51 -10.93 11.48
N SER A 133 -12.23 -10.56 11.32
CA SER A 133 -11.21 -10.63 12.38
C SER A 133 -11.61 -9.78 13.58
N LEU A 134 -12.17 -8.59 13.36
CA LEU A 134 -12.61 -7.75 14.45
C LEU A 134 -13.75 -8.41 15.25
N THR A 135 -14.73 -9.03 14.59
CA THR A 135 -15.79 -9.79 15.28
C THR A 135 -15.29 -11.07 15.97
N ALA A 136 -14.32 -11.76 15.38
CA ALA A 136 -13.87 -13.07 15.86
C ALA A 136 -12.78 -12.99 16.94
N ILE A 137 -11.86 -12.02 16.82
CA ILE A 137 -10.67 -11.87 17.68
C ILE A 137 -10.77 -10.61 18.57
N GLY A 138 -11.68 -9.68 18.27
CA GLY A 138 -11.82 -8.42 19.02
C GLY A 138 -10.70 -7.42 18.76
N LYS A 139 -9.89 -7.61 17.70
CA LYS A 139 -8.78 -6.72 17.34
C LYS A 139 -8.91 -6.22 15.92
N GLY A 140 -8.77 -4.90 15.72
CA GLY A 140 -8.71 -4.29 14.41
C GLY A 140 -7.43 -4.68 13.67
N ARG A 141 -7.54 -4.88 12.36
CA ARG A 141 -6.44 -5.29 11.47
C ARG A 141 -6.18 -4.28 10.35
N SER A 142 -7.12 -3.36 10.15
CA SER A 142 -7.00 -2.14 9.37
C SER A 142 -7.34 -0.92 10.23
N GLY A 143 -6.88 0.26 9.83
CA GLY A 143 -7.22 1.50 10.55
C GLY A 143 -8.73 1.75 10.65
N VAL A 144 -9.50 1.34 9.64
CA VAL A 144 -10.97 1.42 9.66
C VAL A 144 -11.56 0.48 10.71
N SER A 145 -11.11 -0.78 10.75
CA SER A 145 -11.59 -1.73 11.76
C SER A 145 -11.17 -1.35 13.17
N GLU A 146 -9.95 -0.82 13.37
CA GLU A 146 -9.50 -0.37 14.69
C GLU A 146 -10.36 0.81 15.19
N MET A 147 -10.68 1.75 14.30
CA MET A 147 -11.58 2.84 14.63
C MET A 147 -12.99 2.31 14.96
N LEU A 148 -13.51 1.36 14.19
CA LEU A 148 -14.80 0.73 14.48
C LEU A 148 -14.81 0.04 15.85
N ALA A 149 -13.72 -0.67 16.19
CA ALA A 149 -13.54 -1.31 17.50
C ALA A 149 -13.66 -0.32 18.67
N SER A 150 -13.22 0.93 18.46
CA SER A 150 -13.30 1.98 19.48
C SER A 150 -14.67 2.63 19.62
N ILE A 151 -15.56 2.48 18.62
CA ILE A 151 -16.84 3.20 18.56
C ILE A 151 -18.03 2.26 18.81
N MET A 152 -17.92 0.98 18.43
CA MET A 152 -19.05 0.06 18.46
C MET A 152 -18.61 -1.40 18.63
N GLU A 153 -19.33 -2.15 19.46
CA GLU A 153 -19.20 -3.61 19.53
C GLU A 153 -19.89 -4.24 18.32
N LEU A 154 -19.15 -5.10 17.60
CA LEU A 154 -19.68 -5.76 16.41
C LEU A 154 -20.32 -7.11 16.75
N ASN A 155 -21.62 -7.20 16.50
CA ASN A 155 -22.38 -8.45 16.45
C ASN A 155 -22.49 -8.97 15.00
N THR A 156 -22.98 -10.20 14.84
CA THR A 156 -23.21 -10.85 13.54
C THR A 156 -24.13 -10.05 12.62
N GLU A 157 -25.13 -9.36 13.17
CA GLU A 157 -26.04 -8.50 12.40
C GLU A 157 -25.33 -7.26 11.84
N SER A 158 -24.56 -6.55 12.68
CA SER A 158 -23.75 -5.42 12.25
C SER A 158 -22.68 -5.82 11.24
N LEU A 159 -22.12 -7.03 11.34
CA LEU A 159 -21.21 -7.57 10.34
C LEU A 159 -21.91 -7.74 8.97
N GLY A 160 -23.12 -8.29 8.97
CA GLY A 160 -23.93 -8.43 7.75
C GLY A 160 -24.25 -7.08 7.11
N LEU A 161 -24.63 -6.09 7.93
CA LEU A 161 -24.89 -4.72 7.46
C LEU A 161 -23.63 -4.07 6.88
N LEU A 162 -22.50 -4.11 7.58
CA LEU A 162 -21.25 -3.49 7.12
C LEU A 162 -20.71 -4.16 5.85
N THR A 163 -20.77 -5.50 5.77
CA THR A 163 -20.35 -6.22 4.56
C THR A 163 -21.25 -5.93 3.36
N SER A 164 -22.57 -5.83 3.56
CA SER A 164 -23.49 -5.38 2.48
C SER A 164 -23.23 -3.93 2.06
N GLY A 165 -22.85 -3.07 3.01
CA GLY A 165 -22.39 -1.70 2.76
C GLY A 165 -21.13 -1.67 1.90
N ILE A 166 -20.13 -2.52 2.19
CA ILE A 166 -18.91 -2.64 1.37
C ILE A 166 -19.26 -3.11 -0.05
N CYS A 167 -20.11 -4.13 -0.20
CA CYS A 167 -20.51 -4.64 -1.52
C CYS A 167 -21.22 -3.58 -2.37
N SER A 168 -22.20 -2.87 -1.79
CA SER A 168 -22.97 -1.83 -2.48
C SER A 168 -22.11 -0.62 -2.84
N THR A 169 -21.28 -0.14 -1.92
CA THR A 169 -20.34 0.96 -2.18
C THR A 169 -19.30 0.59 -3.23
N THR A 170 -18.77 -0.63 -3.22
CA THR A 170 -17.80 -1.10 -4.22
C THR A 170 -18.40 -1.07 -5.64
N MET A 171 -19.66 -1.49 -5.81
CA MET A 171 -20.35 -1.43 -7.09
C MET A 171 -20.53 0.01 -7.58
N PHE A 172 -20.94 0.92 -6.68
CA PHE A 172 -21.10 2.33 -7.01
C PHE A 172 -19.76 3.00 -7.37
N ILE A 173 -18.72 2.75 -6.56
CA ILE A 173 -17.37 3.26 -6.75
C ILE A 173 -16.78 2.74 -8.05
N TYR A 174 -17.04 1.49 -8.45
CA TYR A 174 -16.57 0.95 -9.72
C TYR A 174 -17.05 1.78 -10.93
N VAL A 175 -18.34 2.14 -10.95
CA VAL A 175 -18.92 2.98 -12.02
C VAL A 175 -18.27 4.38 -12.01
N LEU A 176 -18.17 5.00 -10.83
CA LEU A 176 -17.50 6.30 -10.68
C LEU A 176 -16.03 6.26 -11.09
N HIS A 177 -15.31 5.20 -10.73
CA HIS A 177 -13.90 5.03 -11.05
C HIS A 177 -13.67 4.99 -12.56
N ILE A 178 -14.49 4.22 -13.29
CA ILE A 178 -14.43 4.18 -14.77
C ILE A 178 -14.78 5.55 -15.37
N TYR A 179 -15.81 6.22 -14.86
CA TYR A 179 -16.23 7.54 -15.35
C TYR A 179 -15.11 8.58 -15.15
N CYS A 180 -14.57 8.68 -13.93
CA CYS A 180 -13.47 9.57 -13.58
C CYS A 180 -12.20 9.25 -14.39
N GLY A 181 -11.84 7.98 -14.52
CA GLY A 181 -10.67 7.54 -15.30
C GLY A 181 -10.74 7.99 -16.76
N LYS A 182 -11.89 7.81 -17.42
CA LYS A 182 -12.11 8.29 -18.80
C LYS A 182 -12.00 9.82 -18.91
N LYS A 183 -12.47 10.56 -17.91
CA LYS A 183 -12.38 12.03 -17.88
C LYS A 183 -10.95 12.51 -17.65
N LEU A 184 -10.20 11.83 -16.77
CA LEU A 184 -8.80 12.14 -16.46
C LEU A 184 -7.88 11.87 -17.65
N ILE A 185 -8.04 10.77 -18.38
CA ILE A 185 -7.25 10.45 -19.58
C ILE A 185 -7.33 11.57 -20.63
N LYS A 186 -8.50 12.20 -20.81
CA LYS A 186 -8.68 13.34 -21.74
C LYS A 186 -7.88 14.58 -21.32
N HIS A 187 -7.63 14.75 -20.04
CA HIS A 187 -6.90 15.90 -19.49
C HIS A 187 -5.42 15.58 -19.20
N TYR A 188 -5.06 14.30 -19.15
CA TYR A 188 -3.71 13.83 -18.83
C TYR A 188 -2.65 14.45 -19.74
N ASN A 189 -2.92 14.51 -21.06
CA ASN A 189 -1.98 15.10 -22.02
C ASN A 189 -1.79 16.62 -21.87
N LYS A 190 -2.61 17.31 -21.07
CA LYS A 190 -2.53 18.76 -20.86
C LYS A 190 -1.73 19.15 -19.61
N ILE A 191 -1.54 18.23 -18.66
CA ILE A 191 -0.84 18.50 -17.41
C ILE A 191 0.55 17.88 -17.49
N GLY A 192 1.60 18.70 -17.47
CA GLY A 192 2.98 18.20 -17.46
C GLY A 192 3.26 17.36 -16.21
N TYR A 193 3.97 16.25 -16.37
CA TYR A 193 4.23 15.29 -15.28
C TYR A 193 4.90 15.96 -14.09
N LYS A 194 5.86 16.86 -14.35
CA LYS A 194 6.56 17.63 -13.31
C LYS A 194 5.60 18.47 -12.47
N LYS A 195 4.66 19.19 -13.10
CA LYS A 195 3.70 20.04 -12.36
C LYS A 195 2.82 19.19 -11.44
N LEU A 196 2.31 18.06 -11.96
CA LEU A 196 1.49 17.14 -11.16
C LEU A 196 2.27 16.59 -9.96
N SER A 197 3.48 16.11 -10.20
CA SER A 197 4.37 15.57 -9.15
C SER A 197 4.71 16.61 -8.08
N THR A 198 5.00 17.86 -8.47
CA THR A 198 5.26 18.95 -7.51
C THR A 198 4.02 19.30 -6.69
N ILE A 199 2.83 19.34 -7.30
CA ILE A 199 1.57 19.58 -6.58
C ILE A 199 1.31 18.47 -5.54
N VAL A 200 1.47 17.21 -5.94
CA VAL A 200 1.28 16.07 -5.03
C VAL A 200 2.29 16.12 -3.88
N LEU A 201 3.55 16.43 -4.16
CA LEU A 201 4.58 16.59 -3.13
C LEU A 201 4.22 17.70 -2.13
N PHE A 202 3.76 18.85 -2.62
CA PHE A 202 3.31 19.95 -1.77
C PHE A 202 2.12 19.55 -0.89
N ILE A 203 1.14 18.83 -1.45
CA ILE A 203 -0.02 18.34 -0.69
C ILE A 203 0.41 17.37 0.42
N ILE A 204 1.31 16.41 0.11
CA ILE A 204 1.80 15.45 1.11
C ILE A 204 2.53 16.16 2.25
N VAL A 205 3.47 17.07 1.92
CA VAL A 205 4.23 17.82 2.94
C VAL A 205 3.29 18.67 3.81
N THR A 206 2.31 19.33 3.20
CA THR A 206 1.33 20.14 3.91
C THR A 206 0.47 19.29 4.84
N LEU A 207 -0.04 18.14 4.37
CA LEU A 207 -0.83 17.23 5.20
C LEU A 207 0.00 16.66 6.37
N VAL A 208 1.25 16.29 6.12
CA VAL A 208 2.13 15.80 7.19
C VAL A 208 2.34 16.87 8.24
N TYR A 209 2.61 18.11 7.83
CA TYR A 209 2.76 19.22 8.77
C TYR A 209 1.49 19.47 9.59
N LEU A 210 0.31 19.49 8.93
CA LEU A 210 -0.96 19.73 9.60
C LEU A 210 -1.34 18.63 10.59
N LEU A 211 -1.05 17.36 10.28
CA LEU A 211 -1.45 16.22 11.10
C LEU A 211 -0.44 15.87 12.20
N THR A 212 0.86 16.06 11.95
CA THR A 212 1.94 15.53 12.81
C THR A 212 3.02 16.56 13.16
N GLY A 213 2.85 17.81 12.71
CA GLY A 213 3.75 18.92 13.02
C GLY A 213 5.17 18.75 12.46
N PHE A 214 6.12 19.42 13.10
CA PHE A 214 7.53 19.41 12.70
C PHE A 214 8.20 18.04 12.86
N LEU A 215 7.80 17.27 13.89
CA LEU A 215 8.30 15.90 14.07
C LEU A 215 7.91 15.00 12.90
N GLY A 216 6.68 15.13 12.41
CA GLY A 216 6.24 14.43 11.21
C GLY A 216 7.05 14.77 9.97
N LEU A 217 7.40 16.04 9.77
CA LEU A 217 8.27 16.46 8.66
C LEU A 217 9.68 15.87 8.78
N TYR A 218 10.23 15.77 9.99
CA TYR A 218 11.51 15.11 10.22
C TYR A 218 11.43 13.61 9.86
N ILE A 219 10.40 12.90 10.34
CA ILE A 219 10.16 11.50 9.98
C ILE A 219 10.02 11.34 8.46
N LEU A 220 9.23 12.21 7.83
CA LEU A 220 9.02 12.22 6.38
C LEU A 220 10.34 12.38 5.62
N PHE A 221 11.23 13.24 6.10
CA PHE A 221 12.53 13.45 5.48
C PHE A 221 13.43 12.22 5.58
N VAL A 222 13.62 11.68 6.79
CA VAL A 222 14.48 10.50 7.01
C VAL A 222 13.91 9.28 6.27
N SER A 223 12.59 9.09 6.32
CA SER A 223 11.90 8.00 5.64
C SER A 223 12.01 8.11 4.11
N SER A 224 11.99 9.33 3.56
CA SER A 224 12.24 9.60 2.14
C SER A 224 13.65 9.21 1.72
N MET A 225 14.66 9.53 2.53
CA MET A 225 16.06 9.15 2.26
C MET A 225 16.20 7.63 2.23
N THR A 226 15.65 6.90 3.21
CA THR A 226 15.63 5.42 3.19
C THR A 226 14.82 4.86 2.03
N GLY A 227 13.75 5.52 1.60
CA GLY A 227 13.00 5.10 0.41
C GLY A 227 13.85 5.23 -0.86
N LEU A 228 14.59 6.33 -0.99
CA LEU A 228 15.47 6.58 -2.14
C LEU A 228 16.61 5.57 -2.22
N THR A 229 17.19 5.11 -1.09
CA THR A 229 18.25 4.09 -1.12
C THR A 229 17.78 2.79 -1.78
N ALA A 230 16.54 2.35 -1.51
CA ALA A 230 15.97 1.17 -2.16
C ALA A 230 15.78 1.38 -3.67
N VAL A 231 15.31 2.56 -4.07
CA VAL A 231 15.06 2.89 -5.48
C VAL A 231 16.37 2.95 -6.27
N TYR A 232 17.39 3.64 -5.78
CA TYR A 232 18.69 3.75 -6.44
C TYR A 232 19.48 2.43 -6.43
N SER A 233 19.28 1.58 -5.42
CA SER A 233 19.91 0.24 -5.37
C SER A 233 19.26 -0.77 -6.33
N GLY A 234 18.12 -0.43 -6.94
CA GLY A 234 17.40 -1.33 -7.86
C GLY A 234 16.86 -2.60 -7.22
N VAL A 235 16.67 -2.59 -5.89
CA VAL A 235 16.09 -3.71 -5.12
C VAL A 235 14.58 -3.51 -4.97
N SER A 236 13.87 -4.58 -4.58
CA SER A 236 12.42 -4.46 -4.38
C SER A 236 12.10 -3.48 -3.24
N ARG A 237 11.15 -2.57 -3.45
CA ARG A 237 10.61 -1.71 -2.39
C ARG A 237 9.92 -2.50 -1.28
N THR A 238 9.60 -3.78 -1.52
CA THR A 238 9.10 -4.71 -0.50
C THR A 238 10.01 -4.76 0.73
N HIS A 239 11.33 -4.66 0.56
CA HIS A 239 12.29 -4.67 1.68
C HIS A 239 12.08 -3.51 2.66
N LEU A 240 11.52 -2.38 2.22
CA LEU A 240 11.22 -1.24 3.08
C LEU A 240 10.11 -1.55 4.10
N MET A 241 9.33 -2.62 3.91
CA MET A 241 8.33 -3.06 4.89
C MET A 241 8.96 -3.63 6.17
N GLY A 242 10.28 -3.85 6.17
CA GLY A 242 11.05 -4.11 7.40
C GLY A 242 10.80 -3.08 8.51
N VAL A 243 10.38 -1.86 8.13
CA VAL A 243 10.00 -0.77 9.03
C VAL A 243 8.83 -1.09 9.97
N ILE A 244 7.96 -2.04 9.63
CA ILE A 244 6.89 -2.51 10.53
C ILE A 244 7.15 -3.93 10.99
N ILE A 245 7.68 -4.79 10.11
CA ILE A 245 7.90 -6.21 10.43
C ILE A 245 8.78 -6.35 11.67
N PHE A 246 9.90 -5.62 11.74
CA PHE A 246 10.80 -5.76 12.87
C PHE A 246 10.21 -5.20 14.18
N PRO A 247 9.66 -3.96 14.24
CA PRO A 247 9.03 -3.45 15.46
C PRO A 247 7.85 -4.29 15.97
N THR A 248 7.02 -4.81 15.07
CA THR A 248 5.89 -5.67 15.46
C THR A 248 6.36 -7.01 16.03
N LEU A 249 7.43 -7.60 15.47
CA LEU A 249 8.03 -8.81 16.05
C LEU A 249 8.58 -8.54 17.45
N THR A 250 9.27 -7.41 17.67
CA THR A 250 9.81 -7.06 19.00
C THR A 250 8.75 -6.67 20.02
N TYR A 251 7.57 -6.23 19.59
CA TYR A 251 6.47 -5.87 20.50
C TYR A 251 5.62 -7.09 20.89
N ILE A 252 5.59 -8.12 20.05
CA ILE A 252 4.86 -9.37 20.30
C ILE A 252 5.67 -10.34 21.19
N ILE A 253 7.00 -10.24 21.17
CA ILE A 253 7.94 -11.03 22.01
C ILE A 253 8.19 -10.29 23.32
#